data_AF-A0A374BRC3-F1
#
_entry.id   AF-A0A374BRC3-F1
#
_cell.length_a   1.000
_cell.length_b   1.000
_cell.length_c   1.000
_cell.angle_alpha   90.00
_cell.angle_beta   90.00
_cell.angle_gamma   90.00
#
_symmetry.space_group_name_H-M   'P 1'
#
loop_
_entity.id
_entity.type
_entity.pdbx_description
1 polymer ?
#
loop_
_entity_poly.entity_id
_entity_poly.type
_entity_poly.pdbx_seq_one_letter_code
_entity_poly.pdbx_strand_id
1 'polypeptide(L)'
;MKINRVFFTIIMLWYANCSFAQSFHDMLLENVKGSVKSITYKRSEGSEYVTFAKDGKIGKKDIFSPVYNKDGYLIKCKSLLLGHIGETTFIYKNNNVEISRTEIGGGLFTIHYIYNTDGTVYQEVQSLEKGNIKQTAIYTFKYHKFDSHGNWNTRTVYCGENSFFDHRVMTYWK
;
A
#
# COMPACT_ATOMS: atom_id res chain seq x y z
N MET A 1 -4.39 -18.44 55.95
CA MET A 1 -3.85 -18.55 54.57
C MET A 1 -4.70 -17.71 53.62
N LYS A 2 -4.24 -16.48 53.31
CA LYS A 2 -4.86 -15.61 52.29
C LYS A 2 -3.75 -15.18 51.34
N ILE A 3 -3.35 -16.11 50.47
CA ILE A 3 -2.42 -15.85 49.38
C ILE A 3 -3.25 -15.57 48.13
N ASN A 4 -3.28 -14.28 47.81
CA ASN A 4 -3.13 -13.75 46.45
C ASN A 4 -4.28 -13.92 45.45
N ARG A 5 -5.45 -13.36 45.76
CA ARG A 5 -6.39 -12.85 44.74
C ARG A 5 -5.74 -11.79 43.81
N VAL A 6 -4.64 -11.16 44.23
CA VAL A 6 -3.91 -10.13 43.49
C VAL A 6 -3.12 -10.68 42.29
N PHE A 7 -2.68 -11.94 42.34
CA PHE A 7 -1.89 -12.53 41.24
C PHE A 7 -2.71 -12.80 39.98
N PHE A 8 -4.01 -13.11 40.13
CA PHE A 8 -4.89 -13.34 38.98
C PHE A 8 -5.29 -12.05 38.24
N THR A 9 -5.29 -10.91 38.93
CA THR A 9 -5.67 -9.62 38.33
C THR A 9 -4.57 -9.07 37.42
N ILE A 10 -3.29 -9.34 37.72
CA ILE A 10 -2.15 -8.86 36.92
C ILE A 10 -2.03 -9.62 35.57
N ILE A 11 -2.46 -10.90 35.53
CA ILE A 11 -2.46 -11.70 34.28
C ILE A 11 -3.59 -11.28 33.34
N MET A 12 -4.75 -10.84 33.89
CA MET A 12 -5.87 -10.31 33.08
C MET A 12 -5.58 -8.93 32.45
N LEU A 13 -4.71 -8.12 33.08
CA LEU A 13 -4.30 -6.82 32.51
C LEU A 13 -3.31 -6.95 31.35
N TRP A 14 -2.69 -8.11 31.15
CA TRP A 14 -1.85 -8.40 29.98
C TRP A 14 -2.66 -8.75 28.72
N TYR A 15 -3.91 -9.22 28.87
CA TYR A 15 -4.80 -9.51 27.74
C TYR A 15 -5.54 -8.27 27.20
N ALA A 16 -5.43 -7.12 27.86
CA ALA A 16 -6.11 -5.89 27.43
C ALA A 16 -5.29 -5.03 26.45
N ASN A 17 -4.03 -5.38 26.17
CA ASN A 17 -3.27 -4.80 25.06
C ASN A 17 -3.54 -5.56 23.76
N CYS A 18 -4.82 -5.83 23.46
CA CYS A 18 -5.24 -5.96 22.08
C CYS A 18 -5.03 -4.59 21.43
N SER A 19 -3.80 -4.30 21.00
CA SER A 19 -3.61 -3.41 19.86
C SER A 19 -4.58 -3.94 18.82
N PHE A 20 -5.63 -3.18 18.52
CA PHE A 20 -6.59 -3.54 17.49
C PHE A 20 -5.78 -3.80 16.22
N ALA A 21 -5.57 -5.07 15.90
CA ALA A 21 -5.01 -5.43 14.61
C ALA A 21 -5.95 -4.82 13.58
N GLN A 22 -5.41 -3.98 12.68
CA GLN A 22 -6.22 -3.31 11.67
C GLN A 22 -6.98 -4.38 10.90
N SER A 23 -8.29 -4.19 10.77
CA SER A 23 -9.18 -5.14 10.11
C SER A 23 -9.02 -5.13 8.59
N PHE A 24 -8.39 -4.09 8.05
CA PHE A 24 -8.14 -3.90 6.62
C PHE A 24 -6.64 -3.70 6.36
N HIS A 25 -6.19 -4.19 5.20
CA HIS A 25 -4.78 -4.26 4.84
C HIS A 25 -4.40 -3.28 3.72
N ASP A 26 -5.16 -2.21 3.52
CA ASP A 26 -4.99 -1.35 2.34
C ASP A 26 -3.67 -0.59 2.32
N MET A 27 -3.01 -0.47 3.47
CA MET A 27 -1.65 0.05 3.58
C MET A 27 -0.64 -0.69 2.68
N LEU A 28 -0.92 -1.95 2.33
CA LEU A 28 -0.10 -2.75 1.41
C LEU A 28 -0.08 -2.15 0.00
N LEU A 29 -1.15 -1.47 -0.43
CA LEU A 29 -1.21 -0.82 -1.75
C LEU A 29 -0.19 0.33 -1.85
N GLU A 30 0.18 0.92 -0.72
CA GLU A 30 1.17 2.02 -0.64
C GLU A 30 2.55 1.52 -0.14
N ASN A 31 2.72 0.20 -0.01
CA ASN A 31 3.93 -0.43 0.52
C ASN A 31 4.40 0.20 1.85
N VAL A 32 3.47 0.37 2.80
CA VAL A 32 3.75 0.83 4.17
C VAL A 32 3.35 -0.21 5.21
N LYS A 33 4.03 -0.17 6.34
CA LYS A 33 3.87 -1.05 7.49
C LYS A 33 3.41 -0.26 8.71
N GLY A 34 2.66 -0.93 9.59
CA GLY A 34 2.18 -0.36 10.84
C GLY A 34 0.98 0.56 10.69
N SER A 35 0.54 1.15 11.80
CA SER A 35 -0.70 1.95 11.89
C SER A 35 -0.52 3.36 11.32
N VAL A 36 -0.24 3.44 10.03
CA VAL A 36 -0.12 4.70 9.29
C VAL A 36 -1.49 5.38 9.23
N LYS A 37 -1.52 6.67 9.51
CA LYS A 37 -2.70 7.53 9.42
C LYS A 37 -2.77 8.26 8.08
N SER A 38 -1.64 8.74 7.59
CA SER A 38 -1.57 9.41 6.29
C SER A 38 -0.17 9.39 5.68
N ILE A 39 -0.13 9.55 4.36
CA ILE A 39 1.07 9.70 3.55
C ILE A 39 0.90 10.96 2.71
N THR A 40 1.91 11.83 2.75
CA THR A 40 2.03 12.96 1.83
C THR A 40 3.22 12.72 0.92
N TYR A 41 2.96 12.44 -0.35
CA TYR A 41 3.97 12.36 -1.39
C TYR A 41 4.30 13.77 -1.90
N LYS A 42 5.59 14.03 -2.11
CA LYS A 42 6.14 15.22 -2.75
C LYS A 42 6.96 14.76 -3.96
N ARG A 43 6.40 14.95 -5.15
CA ARG A 43 7.01 14.65 -6.44
C ARG A 43 7.18 15.94 -7.24
N SER A 44 7.99 15.92 -8.29
CA SER A 44 8.15 17.06 -9.21
C SER A 44 6.83 17.51 -9.84
N GLU A 45 5.91 16.57 -10.08
CA GLU A 45 4.63 16.82 -10.75
C GLU A 45 3.53 17.29 -9.79
N GLY A 46 3.79 17.29 -8.48
CA GLY A 46 2.84 17.73 -7.46
C GLY A 46 2.90 16.93 -6.18
N SER A 47 1.95 17.23 -5.29
CA SER A 47 1.77 16.50 -4.04
C SER A 47 0.52 15.62 -4.10
N GLU A 48 0.64 14.41 -3.60
CA GLU A 48 -0.45 13.45 -3.46
C GLU A 48 -0.65 13.13 -1.98
N TYR A 49 -1.90 13.01 -1.55
CA TYR A 49 -2.25 12.75 -0.17
C TYR A 49 -3.12 11.50 -0.07
N VAL A 50 -2.68 10.57 0.78
CA VAL A 50 -3.37 9.31 1.06
C VAL A 50 -3.67 9.26 2.55
N THR A 51 -4.90 8.91 2.93
CA THR A 51 -5.27 8.68 4.32
C THR A 51 -5.62 7.23 4.57
N PHE A 52 -5.54 6.80 5.81
CA PHE A 52 -6.05 5.52 6.26
C PHE A 52 -6.95 5.74 7.47
N ALA A 53 -8.11 5.10 7.45
CA ALA A 53 -8.97 5.01 8.61
C ALA A 53 -8.29 4.16 9.71
N LYS A 54 -8.76 4.28 10.96
CA LYS A 54 -8.20 3.50 12.08
C LYS A 54 -8.31 1.99 11.87
N ASP A 55 -9.33 1.54 11.14
CA ASP A 55 -9.53 0.13 10.79
C ASP A 55 -8.61 -0.34 9.64
N GLY A 56 -7.88 0.58 8.98
CA GLY A 56 -6.92 0.28 7.91
C GLY A 56 -7.41 0.56 6.50
N LYS A 57 -8.67 1.00 6.31
CA LYS A 57 -9.19 1.30 4.96
C LYS A 57 -8.53 2.53 4.36
N ILE A 58 -8.21 2.46 3.07
CA ILE A 58 -7.62 3.59 2.34
C ILE A 58 -8.66 4.65 1.99
N GLY A 59 -8.31 5.90 2.26
CA GLY A 59 -9.00 7.10 1.80
C GLY A 59 -8.15 7.76 0.71
N LYS A 60 -8.47 7.47 -0.55
CA LYS A 60 -7.81 8.04 -1.72
C LYS A 60 -8.84 8.57 -2.70
N LYS A 61 -8.61 9.78 -3.25
CA LYS A 61 -9.60 10.47 -4.12
C LYS A 61 -9.92 9.74 -5.41
N ASP A 62 -9.04 8.85 -5.82
CA ASP A 62 -9.06 8.09 -7.07
C ASP A 62 -9.43 6.61 -6.83
N ILE A 63 -9.86 6.23 -5.62
CA ILE A 63 -10.38 4.89 -5.31
C ILE A 63 -11.85 5.02 -4.90
N PHE A 64 -12.70 4.25 -5.59
CA PHE A 64 -14.15 4.23 -5.40
C PHE A 64 -14.65 2.80 -5.29
N SER A 65 -15.80 2.61 -4.65
CA SER A 65 -16.49 1.32 -4.57
C SER A 65 -15.57 0.14 -4.19
N PRO A 66 -14.82 0.22 -3.07
CA PRO A 66 -13.90 -0.84 -2.69
C PRO A 66 -14.64 -2.11 -2.28
N VAL A 67 -14.11 -3.26 -2.70
CA VAL A 67 -14.62 -4.60 -2.39
C VAL A 67 -13.50 -5.40 -1.74
N TYR A 68 -13.78 -5.92 -0.56
CA TYR A 68 -12.82 -6.62 0.28
C TYR A 68 -13.14 -8.11 0.35
N ASN A 69 -12.12 -8.93 0.53
CA ASN A 69 -12.32 -10.33 0.91
C ASN A 69 -12.60 -10.45 2.42
N LYS A 70 -12.88 -11.69 2.88
CA LYS A 70 -13.16 -11.99 4.29
C LYS A 70 -12.01 -11.66 5.26
N ASP A 71 -10.79 -11.59 4.74
CA ASP A 71 -9.56 -11.35 5.50
C ASP A 71 -9.16 -9.87 5.48
N GLY A 72 -10.02 -8.98 4.94
CA GLY A 72 -9.80 -7.53 4.96
C GLY A 72 -8.89 -6.99 3.85
N TYR A 73 -8.53 -7.80 2.86
CA TYR A 73 -7.76 -7.34 1.70
C TYR A 73 -8.67 -6.71 0.65
N LEU A 74 -8.31 -5.51 0.18
CA LEU A 74 -8.96 -4.89 -0.97
C LEU A 74 -8.64 -5.69 -2.24
N ILE A 75 -9.63 -6.41 -2.77
CA ILE A 75 -9.44 -7.27 -3.95
C ILE A 75 -9.89 -6.59 -5.24
N LYS A 76 -10.75 -5.57 -5.14
CA LYS A 76 -11.34 -4.89 -6.29
C LYS A 76 -11.82 -3.49 -5.93
N CYS A 77 -11.67 -2.53 -6.83
CA CYS A 77 -12.25 -1.18 -6.72
C CYS A 77 -12.47 -0.58 -8.11
N LYS A 78 -13.16 0.56 -8.18
CA LYS A 78 -13.07 1.46 -9.32
C LYS A 78 -11.97 2.47 -9.04
N SER A 79 -11.14 2.79 -10.02
CA SER A 79 -10.09 3.79 -9.85
C SER A 79 -9.94 4.74 -11.02
N LEU A 80 -9.56 5.99 -10.73
CA LEU A 80 -9.22 6.97 -11.75
C LEU A 80 -7.77 6.78 -12.19
N LEU A 81 -7.54 6.40 -13.45
CA LEU A 81 -6.22 6.25 -14.04
C LEU A 81 -6.19 6.98 -15.39
N LEU A 82 -5.19 7.84 -15.61
CA LEU A 82 -5.05 8.64 -16.84
C LEU A 82 -6.33 9.40 -17.26
N GLY A 83 -7.08 9.91 -16.28
CA GLY A 83 -8.34 10.66 -16.52
C GLY A 83 -9.58 9.80 -16.81
N HIS A 84 -9.45 8.47 -16.81
CA HIS A 84 -10.55 7.55 -17.03
C HIS A 84 -10.83 6.72 -15.77
N ILE A 85 -12.11 6.40 -15.53
CA ILE A 85 -12.47 5.47 -14.45
C ILE A 85 -12.39 4.06 -15.02
N GLY A 86 -11.50 3.25 -14.45
CA GLY A 86 -11.35 1.83 -14.74
C GLY A 86 -11.73 0.96 -13.55
N GLU A 87 -11.88 -0.32 -13.79
CA GLU A 87 -12.04 -1.32 -12.74
C GLU A 87 -10.68 -1.94 -12.42
N THR A 88 -10.25 -1.83 -11.17
CA THR A 88 -8.97 -2.36 -10.70
C THR A 88 -9.18 -3.57 -9.82
N THR A 89 -8.40 -4.62 -10.07
CA THR A 89 -8.32 -5.83 -9.25
C THR A 89 -6.91 -6.02 -8.70
N PHE A 90 -6.81 -6.61 -7.51
CA PHE A 90 -5.55 -6.83 -6.81
C PHE A 90 -5.39 -8.32 -6.50
N ILE A 91 -4.22 -8.86 -6.83
CA ILE A 91 -3.82 -10.24 -6.53
C ILE A 91 -2.70 -10.18 -5.51
N TYR A 92 -2.86 -10.91 -4.42
CA TYR A 92 -1.93 -10.92 -3.30
C TYR A 92 -1.14 -12.23 -3.24
N LYS A 93 0.12 -12.12 -2.83
CA LYS A 93 1.00 -13.25 -2.53
C LYS A 93 1.92 -12.87 -1.39
N ASN A 94 2.08 -13.78 -0.41
CA ASN A 94 2.91 -13.56 0.78
C ASN A 94 2.60 -12.22 1.48
N ASN A 95 1.31 -11.89 1.63
CA ASN A 95 0.81 -10.65 2.23
C ASN A 95 1.29 -9.35 1.55
N ASN A 96 1.62 -9.41 0.25
CA ASN A 96 1.93 -8.25 -0.59
C ASN A 96 1.06 -8.27 -1.85
N VAL A 97 0.82 -7.11 -2.45
CA VAL A 97 0.18 -7.02 -3.77
C VAL A 97 1.18 -7.50 -4.82
N GLU A 98 0.97 -8.68 -5.41
CA GLU A 98 1.84 -9.18 -6.48
C GLU A 98 1.48 -8.54 -7.82
N ILE A 99 0.18 -8.36 -8.08
CA ILE A 99 -0.33 -7.84 -9.34
C ILE A 99 -1.50 -6.90 -9.08
N SER A 100 -1.51 -5.75 -9.75
CA SER A 100 -2.72 -4.94 -9.94
C SER A 100 -3.10 -4.92 -11.42
N ARG A 101 -4.40 -4.99 -11.71
CA ARG A 101 -4.94 -4.99 -13.09
C ARG A 101 -6.08 -4.02 -13.18
N THR A 102 -5.95 -3.03 -14.05
CA THR A 102 -6.95 -2.00 -14.30
C THR A 102 -7.48 -2.13 -15.73
N GLU A 103 -8.75 -2.47 -15.87
CA GLU A 103 -9.44 -2.44 -17.16
C GLU A 103 -9.95 -1.02 -17.43
N ILE A 104 -9.48 -0.40 -18.51
CA ILE A 104 -9.71 1.03 -18.78
C ILE A 104 -9.75 1.32 -20.27
N GLY A 105 -10.80 2.01 -20.73
CA GLY A 105 -10.92 2.45 -22.13
C GLY A 105 -10.78 1.31 -23.16
N GLY A 106 -11.22 0.09 -22.82
CA GLY A 106 -11.12 -1.12 -23.64
C GLY A 106 -9.71 -1.72 -23.72
N GLY A 107 -8.79 -1.31 -22.85
CA GLY A 107 -7.47 -1.90 -22.67
C GLY A 107 -7.26 -2.40 -21.24
N LEU A 108 -6.21 -3.20 -21.06
CA LEU A 108 -5.80 -3.73 -19.78
C LEU A 108 -4.45 -3.13 -19.39
N PHE A 109 -4.43 -2.39 -18.29
CA PHE A 109 -3.20 -1.94 -17.66
C PHE A 109 -2.86 -2.88 -16.50
N THR A 110 -1.65 -3.43 -16.48
CA THR A 110 -1.20 -4.37 -15.45
C THR A 110 0.09 -3.86 -14.83
N ILE A 111 0.17 -3.90 -13.50
CA ILE A 111 1.42 -3.69 -12.76
C ILE A 111 1.78 -4.98 -12.05
N HIS A 112 2.98 -5.48 -12.30
CA HIS A 112 3.60 -6.55 -11.53
C HIS A 112 4.61 -5.96 -10.56
N TYR A 113 4.45 -6.26 -9.28
CA TYR A 113 5.33 -5.79 -8.22
C TYR A 113 6.33 -6.88 -7.84
N ILE A 114 7.61 -6.52 -7.86
CA ILE A 114 8.72 -7.38 -7.46
C ILE A 114 9.33 -6.77 -6.21
N TYR A 115 9.50 -7.58 -5.17
CA TYR A 115 9.89 -7.12 -3.84
C TYR A 115 11.32 -7.52 -3.49
N ASN A 116 11.99 -6.64 -2.74
CA ASN A 116 13.20 -6.95 -1.99
C ASN A 116 12.88 -7.89 -0.82
N THR A 117 13.91 -8.50 -0.24
CA THR A 117 13.79 -9.39 0.92
C THR A 117 13.24 -8.69 2.17
N ASP A 118 13.39 -7.37 2.27
CA ASP A 118 12.85 -6.55 3.36
C ASP A 118 11.36 -6.17 3.18
N GLY A 119 10.75 -6.59 2.06
CA GLY A 119 9.35 -6.32 1.70
C GLY A 119 9.12 -4.96 1.03
N THR A 120 10.18 -4.21 0.69
CA THR A 120 10.05 -3.01 -0.16
C THR A 120 9.94 -3.39 -1.64
N VAL A 121 9.26 -2.57 -2.45
CA VAL A 121 9.15 -2.81 -3.90
C VAL A 121 10.49 -2.52 -4.57
N TYR A 122 11.14 -3.56 -5.10
CA TYR A 122 12.35 -3.43 -5.90
C TYR A 122 12.07 -2.89 -7.31
N GLN A 123 11.02 -3.41 -7.95
CA GLN A 123 10.69 -3.13 -9.33
C GLN A 123 9.18 -3.21 -9.58
N GLU A 124 8.69 -2.36 -10.46
CA GLU A 124 7.36 -2.45 -11.07
C GLU A 124 7.51 -2.69 -12.57
N VAL A 125 6.85 -3.71 -13.09
CA VAL A 125 6.70 -3.92 -14.53
C VAL A 125 5.28 -3.55 -14.90
N GLN A 126 5.14 -2.42 -15.60
CA GLN A 126 3.86 -1.87 -16.02
C GLN A 126 3.64 -2.22 -17.50
N SER A 127 2.53 -2.87 -17.82
CA SER A 127 2.14 -3.19 -19.19
C SER A 127 0.77 -2.61 -19.53
N LEU A 128 0.65 -2.09 -20.75
CA LEU A 128 -0.63 -1.67 -21.33
C LEU A 128 -0.88 -2.50 -22.57
N GLU A 129 -2.01 -3.20 -22.59
CA GLU A 129 -2.47 -4.01 -23.71
C GLU A 129 -3.81 -3.49 -24.23
N LYS A 130 -3.87 -3.11 -25.51
CA LYS A 130 -5.11 -2.66 -26.16
C LYS A 130 -5.11 -3.07 -27.63
N GLY A 131 -5.93 -4.07 -27.97
CA GLY A 131 -5.91 -4.70 -29.29
C GLY A 131 -4.52 -5.27 -29.60
N ASN A 132 -3.91 -4.84 -30.70
CA ASN A 132 -2.55 -5.28 -31.10
C ASN A 132 -1.43 -4.42 -30.50
N ILE A 133 -1.75 -3.41 -29.70
CA ILE A 133 -0.76 -2.53 -29.07
C ILE A 133 -0.40 -3.11 -27.71
N LYS A 134 0.89 -3.40 -27.51
CA LYS A 134 1.47 -3.74 -26.22
C LYS A 134 2.61 -2.79 -25.91
N GLN A 135 2.51 -2.09 -24.79
CA GLN A 135 3.58 -1.24 -24.26
C GLN A 135 4.01 -1.77 -22.91
N THR A 136 5.29 -1.62 -22.58
CA THR A 136 5.83 -2.04 -21.29
C THR A 136 6.82 -0.99 -20.80
N ALA A 137 6.68 -0.59 -19.54
CA ALA A 137 7.60 0.28 -18.84
C ALA A 137 8.08 -0.44 -17.57
N ILE A 138 9.36 -0.33 -17.27
CA ILE A 138 9.97 -0.96 -16.10
C ILE A 138 10.48 0.16 -15.20
N TYR A 139 9.98 0.19 -13.97
CA TYR A 139 10.40 1.11 -12.94
C TYR A 139 11.23 0.37 -11.90
N THR A 140 12.42 0.86 -11.59
CA THR A 140 13.26 0.32 -10.50
C THR A 140 13.45 1.34 -9.39
N PHE A 141 13.51 0.86 -8.15
CA PHE A 141 13.52 1.71 -6.97
C PHE A 141 14.82 1.57 -6.19
N LYS A 142 15.48 2.70 -5.93
CA LYS A 142 16.63 2.78 -5.02
C LYS A 142 16.27 3.59 -3.78
N TYR A 143 16.18 2.93 -2.64
CA TYR A 143 15.81 3.52 -1.37
C TYR A 143 17.02 4.19 -0.68
N HIS A 144 16.80 5.36 -0.07
CA HIS A 144 17.87 6.15 0.58
C HIS A 144 17.66 6.36 2.07
N LYS A 145 16.42 6.51 2.52
CA LYS A 145 16.10 6.78 3.93
C LYS A 145 14.81 6.08 4.34
N PHE A 146 14.77 5.66 5.58
CA PHE A 146 13.62 5.05 6.25
C PHE A 146 13.32 5.81 7.53
N ASP A 147 12.07 5.78 7.97
CA ASP A 147 11.68 6.27 9.28
C ASP A 147 11.87 5.21 10.38
N SER A 148 11.53 5.57 11.62
CA SER A 148 11.65 4.70 12.79
C SER A 148 10.74 3.46 12.75
N HIS A 149 9.75 3.41 11.87
CA HIS A 149 8.87 2.26 11.68
C HIS A 149 9.33 1.35 10.53
N GLY A 150 10.46 1.67 9.90
CA GLY A 150 11.01 0.89 8.78
C GLY A 150 10.30 1.15 7.46
N ASN A 151 9.56 2.25 7.34
CA ASN A 151 8.96 2.68 6.08
C ASN A 151 9.90 3.65 5.36
N TRP A 152 10.07 3.49 4.04
CA TRP A 152 10.93 4.40 3.29
C TRP A 152 10.34 5.83 3.25
N ASN A 153 11.20 6.84 3.32
CA ASN A 153 10.83 8.25 3.19
C ASN A 153 11.30 8.85 1.86
N THR A 154 12.47 8.42 1.37
CA THR A 154 13.04 8.94 0.13
C THR A 154 13.60 7.82 -0.72
N ARG A 155 13.33 7.86 -2.03
CA ARG A 155 13.87 6.94 -3.03
C ARG A 155 14.10 7.66 -4.35
N THR A 156 14.97 7.11 -5.18
CA THR A 156 15.04 7.44 -6.60
C THR A 156 14.30 6.36 -7.39
N VAL A 157 13.45 6.79 -8.31
CA VAL A 157 12.78 5.92 -9.27
C VAL A 157 13.46 6.06 -10.62
N TYR A 158 13.81 4.95 -11.26
CA TYR A 158 14.39 4.93 -12.60
C TYR A 158 13.41 4.30 -13.59
N CYS A 159 13.29 4.89 -14.77
CA CYS A 159 12.51 4.37 -15.90
C CYS A 159 13.29 4.62 -17.20
N GLY A 160 13.95 3.59 -17.72
CA GLY A 160 14.94 3.75 -18.80
C GLY A 160 16.08 4.67 -18.36
N GLU A 161 16.38 5.68 -19.17
CA GLU A 161 17.41 6.70 -18.87
C GLU A 161 16.91 7.82 -17.95
N ASN A 162 15.60 7.89 -17.71
CA ASN A 162 14.99 8.91 -16.87
C ASN A 162 15.02 8.48 -15.40
N SER A 163 15.17 9.46 -14.51
CA SER A 163 14.99 9.24 -13.09
C SER A 163 14.30 10.43 -12.42
N PHE A 164 13.58 10.15 -11.35
CA PHE A 164 12.95 11.18 -10.52
C PHE A 164 13.05 10.83 -9.05
N PHE A 165 12.98 11.86 -8.21
CA PHE A 165 13.08 11.72 -6.76
C PHE A 165 11.70 11.67 -6.13
N ASP A 166 11.44 10.60 -5.39
CA ASP A 166 10.24 10.39 -4.61
C ASP A 166 10.54 10.69 -3.15
N HIS A 167 9.77 11.59 -2.56
CA HIS A 167 9.78 11.84 -1.13
C HIS A 167 8.36 11.68 -0.56
N ARG A 168 8.24 10.99 0.58
CA ARG A 168 7.00 10.90 1.32
C ARG A 168 7.22 11.16 2.80
N VAL A 169 6.20 11.74 3.42
CA VAL A 169 6.12 11.94 4.87
C VAL A 169 4.92 11.18 5.38
N MET A 170 5.12 10.40 6.45
CA MET A 170 4.07 9.59 7.07
C MET A 170 3.70 10.13 8.45
N THR A 171 2.43 10.02 8.79
CA THR A 171 1.96 10.17 10.17
C THR A 171 1.32 8.88 10.64
N TYR A 172 1.37 8.62 11.95
CA TYR A 172 0.92 7.38 12.56
C TYR A 172 -0.22 7.63 13.55
N TRP A 173 -1.08 6.63 13.71
CA TRP A 173 -2.01 6.61 14.84
C TRP A 173 -1.22 6.42 16.13
N LYS A 174 -1.70 7.06 17.20
CA LYS A 174 -1.19 6.89 18.56
C LYS A 174 -1.87 5.70 19.22
#